data_AF-A0A7Y3DWL4-F1
#
_entry.id   AF-A0A7Y3DWL4-F1
#
_cell.length_a   1.000
_cell.length_b   1.000
_cell.length_c   1.000
_cell.angle_alpha   90.00
_cell.angle_beta   90.00
_cell.angle_gamma   90.00
#
_symmetry.space_group_name_H-M   'P 1'
#
loop_
_entity.id
_entity.type
_entity.pdbx_description
1 polymer ?
#
loop_
_entity_poly.entity_id
_entity_poly.type
_entity_poly.pdbx_seq_one_letter_code
_entity_poly.pdbx_strand_id
1 'polypeptide(L)'
;AYVDRLEYLMNAENQRKLPDFGGYRKSTAVTTSQSDIRSIARAELTTLRSAALNAANRTSDKMSKYHLQDIAKRIEKILDPS
;
A
#
# COMPACT_ATOMS: atom_id res chain seq x y z
N ALA A 1 5.23 -9.99 -3.60
CA ALA A 1 4.92 -9.26 -4.84
C ALA A 1 5.10 -7.75 -4.64
N TYR A 2 5.08 -6.93 -5.69
CA TYR A 2 5.31 -5.47 -5.62
C TYR A 2 4.19 -4.72 -4.88
N VAL A 3 2.93 -5.07 -5.15
CA VAL A 3 1.74 -4.52 -4.46
C VAL A 3 1.80 -4.78 -2.95
N ASP A 4 2.20 -5.98 -2.50
CA ASP A 4 2.34 -6.30 -1.07
C ASP A 4 3.38 -5.40 -0.39
N ARG A 5 4.42 -4.99 -1.11
CA ARG A 5 5.44 -4.08 -0.56
C ARG A 5 4.89 -2.67 -0.43
N LEU A 6 4.12 -2.19 -1.41
CA LEU A 6 3.45 -0.90 -1.32
C LEU A 6 2.38 -0.89 -0.22
N GLU A 7 1.63 -1.99 -0.07
CA GLU A 7 0.71 -2.23 1.05
C GLU A 7 1.44 -2.17 2.39
N TYR A 8 2.58 -2.85 2.51
CA TYR A 8 3.42 -2.76 3.70
C TYR A 8 3.88 -1.32 3.95
N LEU A 9 4.30 -0.56 2.93
CA LEU A 9 4.71 0.84 3.10
C LEU A 9 3.55 1.76 3.51
N MET A 10 2.33 1.48 3.05
CA MET A 10 1.11 2.19 3.44
C MET A 10 0.74 1.91 4.90
N ASN A 11 0.80 0.63 5.28
CA ASN A 11 0.36 0.09 6.57
C ASN A 11 1.49 -0.04 7.61
N ALA A 12 2.74 0.25 7.25
CA ALA A 12 3.87 0.28 8.16
C ALA A 12 3.56 1.33 9.22
N GLU A 13 2.97 0.89 10.32
CA GLU A 13 2.71 1.73 11.46
C GLU A 13 4.04 2.32 11.89
N ASN A 14 4.00 3.60 12.21
CA ASN A 14 4.94 4.21 13.13
C ASN A 14 5.17 3.19 14.24
N GLN A 15 6.36 2.61 14.37
CA GLN A 15 6.63 1.66 15.46
C GLN A 15 6.15 2.34 16.74
N ARG A 16 5.01 1.90 17.27
CA ARG A 16 4.46 2.45 18.51
C ARG A 16 5.59 2.29 19.51
N LYS A 17 6.00 3.40 20.11
CA LYS A 17 6.99 3.40 21.20
C LYS A 17 6.49 2.34 22.20
N LEU A 18 7.20 1.21 22.30
CA LEU A 18 6.90 0.20 23.32
C LEU A 18 6.86 0.92 24.68
N PRO A 19 5.93 0.58 25.58
CA PRO A 19 5.86 1.23 26.89
C PRO A 19 7.23 1.13 27.58
N ASP A 20 7.67 2.25 28.15
CA ASP A 20 9.01 2.46 28.71
C ASP A 20 9.13 1.71 30.05
N PHE A 21 9.12 0.37 30.02
CA PHE A 21 9.33 -0.44 31.21
C PHE A 21 10.83 -0.57 31.48
N GLY A 22 11.45 0.52 31.98
CA GLY A 22 12.70 0.44 32.73
C GLY A 22 13.99 0.95 32.07
N GLY A 23 13.96 1.86 31.09
CA GLY A 23 15.18 2.59 30.72
C GLY A 23 15.15 3.24 29.34
N TYR A 24 15.80 4.40 29.22
CA TYR A 24 15.86 5.23 28.01
C TYR A 24 16.41 4.45 26.80
N ARG A 25 15.51 3.83 26.03
CA ARG A 25 15.81 3.33 24.68
C ARG A 25 15.44 4.41 23.68
N LYS A 26 16.39 4.82 22.85
CA LYS A 26 16.12 5.65 21.66
C LYS A 26 15.32 4.84 20.65
N SER A 27 14.03 4.66 20.91
CA SER A 27 13.06 4.37 19.87
C SER A 27 12.92 5.67 19.10
N THR A 28 13.58 5.76 17.95
CA THR A 28 13.10 6.65 16.90
C THR A 28 11.70 6.17 16.62
N ALA A 29 10.71 6.81 17.22
CA ALA A 29 9.34 6.77 16.72
C ALA A 29 9.46 7.34 15.30
N VAL A 30 9.75 6.47 14.33
CA VAL A 30 9.68 6.82 12.93
C VAL A 30 8.21 7.06 12.76
N THR A 31 7.84 8.33 12.88
CA THR A 31 6.52 8.82 12.59
C THR A 31 6.35 8.63 11.09
N THR A 32 6.06 7.40 10.63
CA THR A 32 5.63 7.07 9.26
C THR A 32 4.42 7.92 8.83
N SER A 33 3.72 8.62 9.74
CA SER A 33 2.78 9.70 9.38
C SER A 33 3.44 10.96 8.82
N GLN A 34 4.77 11.10 8.86
CA GLN A 34 5.56 12.18 8.27
C GLN A 34 6.49 11.74 7.14
N SER A 35 6.55 10.46 6.76
CA SER A 35 7.43 10.06 5.66
C SER A 35 6.74 10.22 4.30
N ASP A 36 7.41 10.92 3.38
CA ASP A 36 7.04 10.99 1.95
C ASP A 36 6.83 9.60 1.33
N ILE A 37 7.34 8.56 2.00
CA ILE A 37 7.18 7.15 1.64
C ILE A 37 5.70 6.76 1.54
N ARG A 38 4.82 7.19 2.46
CA ARG A 38 3.38 6.85 2.36
C ARG A 38 2.72 7.60 1.20
N SER A 39 3.09 8.86 0.99
CA SER A 39 2.57 9.67 -0.12
C SER A 39 2.98 9.11 -1.48
N ILE A 40 4.25 8.71 -1.62
CA ILE A 40 4.78 8.06 -2.82
C ILE A 40 4.15 6.68 -3.01
N ALA A 41 4.02 5.87 -1.95
CA ALA A 41 3.37 4.57 -2.04
C ALA A 41 1.90 4.70 -2.48
N ARG A 42 1.17 5.70 -1.94
CA ARG A 42 -0.21 6.02 -2.36
C ARG A 42 -0.27 6.43 -3.82
N ALA A 43 0.65 7.28 -4.28
CA ALA A 43 0.72 7.69 -5.68
C ALA A 43 0.99 6.51 -6.61
N GLU A 44 1.95 5.65 -6.27
CA GLU A 44 2.29 4.47 -7.04
C GLU A 44 1.14 3.46 -7.11
N LEU A 45 0.48 3.18 -5.98
CA LEU A 45 -0.73 2.35 -5.94
C LEU A 45 -1.83 2.92 -6.84
N THR A 46 -2.05 4.25 -6.82
CA THR A 46 -3.05 4.91 -7.67
C THR A 46 -2.72 4.75 -9.16
N THR A 47 -1.44 4.88 -9.52
CA THR A 47 -0.94 4.65 -10.88
C THR A 47 -1.16 3.20 -11.30
N LEU A 48 -0.77 2.22 -10.47
CA LEU A 48 -0.96 0.80 -10.73
C LEU A 48 -2.43 0.41 -10.89
N ARG A 49 -3.32 0.92 -10.05
CA ARG A 49 -4.77 0.69 -10.17
C ARG A 49 -5.29 1.16 -11.52
N SER A 50 -4.90 2.37 -11.92
CA SER A 50 -5.31 2.95 -13.21
C SER A 50 -4.78 2.14 -14.39
N ALA A 51 -3.51 1.71 -14.33
CA ALA A 51 -2.91 0.85 -15.33
C ALA A 51 -3.62 -0.52 -15.43
N ALA A 52 -3.95 -1.14 -14.30
CA ALA A 52 -4.66 -2.41 -14.25
C ALA A 52 -6.08 -2.31 -14.87
N LEU A 53 -6.83 -1.24 -14.56
CA LEU A 53 -8.14 -1.00 -15.15
C LEU A 53 -8.05 -0.75 -16.66
N ASN A 54 -7.08 0.05 -17.11
CA ASN A 54 -6.84 0.31 -18.52
C ASN A 54 -6.44 -0.96 -19.28
N ALA A 55 -5.59 -1.80 -18.68
CA ALA A 55 -5.23 -3.10 -19.24
C ALA A 55 -6.48 -4.00 -19.34
N ALA A 56 -7.28 -4.09 -18.28
CA ALA A 56 -8.49 -4.92 -18.25
C ALA A 56 -9.50 -4.52 -19.35
N ASN A 57 -9.59 -3.22 -19.66
CA ASN A 57 -10.46 -2.73 -20.74
C ASN A 57 -9.97 -3.11 -22.15
N ARG A 58 -8.66 -3.35 -22.31
CA ARG A 58 -8.03 -3.72 -23.59
C ARG A 58 -7.80 -5.23 -23.73
N THR A 59 -8.01 -6.00 -22.66
CA THR A 59 -7.84 -7.45 -22.65
C THR A 59 -9.13 -8.17 -23.08
N SER A 60 -9.03 -8.98 -24.14
CA SER A 60 -10.12 -9.83 -24.62
C SER A 60 -10.24 -11.16 -23.88
N ASP A 61 -9.12 -11.68 -23.35
CA ASP A 61 -9.13 -12.91 -22.56
C ASP A 61 -9.85 -12.69 -21.21
N LYS A 62 -10.86 -13.52 -20.94
CA LYS A 62 -11.72 -13.35 -19.75
C LYS A 62 -10.95 -13.56 -18.45
N MET A 63 -10.08 -14.57 -18.40
CA MET A 63 -9.34 -14.90 -17.18
C MET A 63 -8.34 -13.81 -16.82
N SER A 64 -7.58 -13.33 -17.81
CA SER A 64 -6.64 -12.22 -17.65
C SER A 64 -7.36 -10.94 -17.24
N LYS A 65 -8.54 -10.67 -17.83
CA LYS A 65 -9.37 -9.52 -17.44
C LYS A 65 -9.82 -9.60 -15.98
N TYR A 66 -10.29 -10.76 -15.52
CA TYR A 66 -10.68 -10.94 -14.12
C TYR A 66 -9.51 -10.74 -13.17
N HIS A 67 -8.32 -11.24 -13.52
CA HIS A 67 -7.13 -11.05 -12.69
C HIS A 67 -6.75 -9.57 -12.56
N LEU A 68 -6.78 -8.81 -13.66
CA LEU A 68 -6.50 -7.37 -13.63
C LEU A 68 -7.53 -6.59 -12.80
N GLN A 69 -8.81 -6.96 -12.90
CA GLN A 69 -9.87 -6.38 -12.08
C GLN A 69 -9.72 -6.71 -10.59
N ASP A 70 -9.30 -7.93 -10.26
CA ASP A 70 -9.03 -8.36 -8.90
C ASP A 70 -7.85 -7.58 -8.29
N ILE A 71 -6.75 -7.43 -9.04
CA ILE A 71 -5.62 -6.58 -8.64
C ILE A 71 -6.07 -5.14 -8.36
N ALA A 72 -6.88 -4.57 -9.26
CA ALA A 72 -7.39 -3.21 -9.09
C ALA A 72 -8.24 -3.05 -7.81
N LYS A 73 -9.12 -4.03 -7.53
CA LYS A 73 -9.92 -4.07 -6.29
C LYS A 73 -9.05 -4.22 -5.05
N ARG A 74 -8.01 -5.04 -5.11
CA ARG A 74 -7.09 -5.22 -4.00
C ARG A 74 -6.34 -3.93 -3.68
N ILE A 75 -5.88 -3.20 -4.69
CA ILE A 75 -5.27 -1.88 -4.52
C ILE A 75 -6.25 -0.87 -3.93
N GLU A 76 -7.50 -0.87 -4.39
CA GLU A 76 -8.56 -0.01 -3.85
C GLU A 76 -8.76 -0.21 -2.34
N LYS A 77 -8.82 -1.47 -1.88
CA LYS A 77 -8.88 -1.80 -0.45
C LYS A 77 -7.68 -1.30 0.37
N ILE A 78 -6.49 -1.23 -0.24
CA ILE A 78 -5.28 -0.70 0.41
C ILE A 78 -5.34 0.83 0.50
N LEU A 79 -5.87 1.49 -0.53
CA LEU A 79 -5.95 2.96 -0.60
C LEU A 79 -7.04 3.54 0.30
N ASP A 80 -8.14 2.81 0.45
CA ASP A 80 -9.33 3.19 1.23
C ASP A 80 -9.83 2.01 2.08
N PRO A 81 -9.17 1.74 3.23
CA PRO A 81 -9.64 0.76 4.19
C PRO A 81 -10.84 1.35 4.94
N SER A 82 -12.04 0.94 4.54
CA SER A 82 -13.31 1.27 5.22
C SER A 82 -13.33 0.82 6.68
#